data_AF-A0A931GL31-F1
#
_entry.id   AF-A0A931GL31-F1
#
_cell.length_a   1.000
_cell.length_b   1.000
_cell.length_c   1.000
_cell.angle_alpha   90.00
_cell.angle_beta   90.00
_cell.angle_gamma   90.00
#
_symmetry.space_group_name_H-M   'P 1'
#
loop_
_entity.id
_entity.type
_entity.pdbx_description
1 polymer ?
#
loop_
_entity_poly.entity_id
_entity_poly.type
_entity_poly.pdbx_seq_one_letter_code
_entity_poly.pdbx_strand_id
1 'polypeptide(L)'
;MHRAPLTLAGNSHLVHFQRAIDMGATPAPRRPLQFHARLALSLLHPFFEDDAVTRPGQECLLMVPGFRIGNRVLTDPAHPEAHASVDAALITPEHDAQMLERYLNRLDDLRRRNPAIRFLFWSLVAGEYRARSEGRYLQPDGTYRHPTWNLAEIEREFPEHTISLAPLLDSDVLPALLKDSGGHPTELAAALFHRFIEDPERPTDQALAEVRRTATVPCLSFWEPTVLTGDSAWLATLADYAERGIIRLNQHVRIIADSARITARDGVVLYITDLDGTALRAGQGDHGSDAARLPEEALAPIRRLAALGLRPRVFTWANKANEFTNPPVTWAPDHPGSPMALDEQLAARLPEADVLRDAHWAPHSVSLRDVDIEQLSGRPKPTVDGLSQVVRLLGGGRTLQWLDE
;
A
#
# COMPACT_ATOMS: atom_id res chain seq x y z
N MET A 1 -24.84 -24.23 -17.67
CA MET A 1 -25.25 -22.82 -17.75
C MET A 1 -24.09 -21.96 -17.30
N HIS A 2 -23.55 -21.10 -18.16
CA HIS A 2 -22.54 -20.12 -17.75
C HIS A 2 -23.25 -19.04 -16.93
N ARG A 3 -22.87 -18.86 -15.65
CA ARG A 3 -23.35 -17.72 -14.86
C ARG A 3 -22.84 -16.43 -15.52
N ALA A 4 -23.69 -15.41 -15.56
CA ALA A 4 -23.28 -14.08 -16.01
C ALA A 4 -22.11 -13.56 -15.15
N PRO A 5 -21.20 -12.75 -15.72
CA PRO A 5 -20.10 -12.17 -14.96
C PRO A 5 -20.65 -11.27 -13.84
N LEU A 6 -19.99 -11.29 -12.67
CA LEU A 6 -20.25 -10.33 -11.61
C LEU A 6 -19.66 -8.98 -12.02
N THR A 7 -20.42 -7.90 -11.91
CA THR A 7 -19.85 -6.56 -12.07
C THR A 7 -19.24 -6.11 -10.76
N LEU A 8 -17.97 -5.71 -10.79
CA LEU A 8 -17.33 -4.98 -9.71
C LEU A 8 -17.30 -3.51 -10.11
N ALA A 9 -17.96 -2.65 -9.34
CA ALA A 9 -18.01 -1.22 -9.58
C ALA A 9 -17.32 -0.45 -8.44
N GLY A 10 -16.67 0.68 -8.73
CA GLY A 10 -16.03 1.46 -7.66
C GLY A 10 -15.01 2.50 -8.12
N ASN A 11 -14.28 3.03 -7.14
CA ASN A 11 -13.27 4.07 -7.34
C ASN A 11 -11.83 3.50 -7.43
N SER A 12 -10.83 4.28 -7.00
CA SER A 12 -9.42 3.89 -6.96
C SER A 12 -9.15 2.59 -6.20
N HIS A 13 -9.87 2.26 -5.13
CA HIS A 13 -9.65 0.99 -4.42
C HIS A 13 -9.86 -0.21 -5.34
N LEU A 14 -10.90 -0.16 -6.18
CA LEU A 14 -11.19 -1.21 -7.14
C LEU A 14 -10.21 -1.22 -8.32
N VAL A 15 -9.77 -0.05 -8.79
CA VAL A 15 -8.71 0.04 -9.82
C VAL A 15 -7.41 -0.62 -9.34
N HIS A 16 -7.05 -0.42 -8.07
CA HIS A 16 -5.87 -1.06 -7.48
C HIS A 16 -6.03 -2.57 -7.35
N PHE A 17 -7.24 -3.05 -6.97
CA PHE A 17 -7.54 -4.47 -6.93
C PHE A 17 -7.48 -5.12 -8.33
N GLN A 18 -8.09 -4.49 -9.34
CA GLN A 18 -8.01 -4.95 -10.73
C GLN A 18 -6.55 -5.05 -11.20
N ARG A 19 -5.77 -3.99 -10.96
CA ARG A 19 -4.36 -3.97 -11.33
C ARG A 19 -3.55 -5.05 -10.61
N ALA A 20 -3.85 -5.34 -9.35
CA ALA A 20 -3.20 -6.43 -8.62
C ALA A 20 -3.47 -7.80 -9.27
N ILE A 21 -4.68 -8.01 -9.80
CA ILE A 21 -5.02 -9.21 -10.59
C ILE A 21 -4.26 -9.23 -11.91
N ASP A 22 -4.30 -8.13 -12.67
CA ASP A 22 -3.68 -8.03 -14.00
C ASP A 22 -2.16 -8.25 -13.94
N MET A 23 -1.51 -7.80 -12.86
CA MET A 23 -0.07 -7.99 -12.62
C MET A 23 0.29 -9.33 -11.98
N GLY A 24 -0.70 -10.20 -11.70
CA GLY A 24 -0.51 -11.48 -11.02
C GLY A 24 -0.04 -11.37 -9.57
N ALA A 25 -0.23 -10.21 -8.93
CA ALA A 25 0.08 -10.00 -7.51
C ALA A 25 -0.92 -10.74 -6.61
N THR A 26 -2.18 -10.83 -7.04
CA THR A 26 -3.23 -11.66 -6.45
C THR A 26 -3.89 -12.51 -7.56
N PRO A 27 -4.34 -13.75 -7.30
CA PRO A 27 -5.08 -14.51 -8.31
C PRO A 27 -6.39 -13.82 -8.69
N ALA A 28 -6.93 -14.08 -9.87
CA ALA A 28 -8.31 -13.68 -10.17
C ALA A 28 -9.30 -14.56 -9.37
N PRO A 29 -10.45 -14.03 -8.92
CA PRO A 29 -11.55 -14.84 -8.42
C PRO A 29 -11.99 -15.90 -9.44
N ARG A 30 -12.47 -17.05 -8.95
CA ARG A 30 -12.93 -18.16 -9.83
C ARG A 30 -14.13 -17.78 -10.69
N ARG A 31 -14.91 -16.81 -10.22
CA ARG A 31 -16.09 -16.29 -10.90
C ARG A 31 -15.65 -15.31 -12.00
N PRO A 32 -16.22 -15.36 -13.21
CA PRO A 32 -16.00 -14.33 -14.23
C PRO A 32 -16.35 -12.94 -13.70
N LEU A 33 -15.46 -11.98 -13.91
CA LEU A 33 -15.62 -10.60 -13.45
C LEU A 33 -15.70 -9.63 -14.63
N GLN A 34 -16.49 -8.57 -14.45
CA GLN A 34 -16.46 -7.36 -15.25
C GLN A 34 -16.11 -6.19 -14.33
N PHE A 35 -14.99 -5.51 -14.60
CA PHE A 35 -14.60 -4.32 -13.84
C PHE A 35 -15.21 -3.06 -14.45
N HIS A 36 -15.87 -2.27 -13.61
CA HIS A 36 -16.44 -0.96 -13.91
C HIS A 36 -15.90 0.07 -12.91
N ALA A 37 -14.62 0.42 -13.04
CA ALA A 37 -13.90 1.26 -12.08
C ALA A 37 -13.19 2.45 -12.72
N ARG A 38 -13.12 3.57 -11.98
CA ARG A 38 -12.36 4.77 -12.35
C ARG A 38 -11.65 5.38 -11.14
N LEU A 39 -10.48 5.96 -11.35
CA LEU A 39 -9.72 6.60 -10.28
C LEU A 39 -10.46 7.82 -9.74
N ALA A 40 -10.42 8.00 -8.41
CA ALA A 40 -10.86 9.19 -7.69
C ALA A 40 -12.27 9.70 -8.02
N LEU A 41 -13.20 8.83 -8.43
CA LEU A 41 -14.52 9.22 -8.89
C LEU A 41 -15.58 9.17 -7.77
N SER A 42 -16.39 10.20 -7.70
CA SER A 42 -17.55 10.31 -6.81
C SER A 42 -18.68 9.39 -7.25
N LEU A 43 -19.43 8.85 -6.28
CA LEU A 43 -20.65 8.07 -6.56
C LEU A 43 -21.72 8.90 -7.30
N LEU A 44 -21.65 10.22 -7.17
CA LEU A 44 -22.55 11.17 -7.81
C LEU A 44 -22.26 11.36 -9.31
N HIS A 45 -21.15 10.81 -9.82
CA HIS A 45 -20.82 10.91 -11.24
C HIS A 45 -21.75 10.04 -12.11
N PRO A 46 -22.12 10.48 -13.33
CA PRO A 46 -22.94 9.69 -14.28
C PRO A 46 -22.38 8.32 -14.64
N PHE A 47 -21.08 8.08 -14.43
CA PHE A 47 -20.43 6.77 -14.61
C PHE A 47 -21.13 5.64 -13.83
N PHE A 48 -21.71 5.95 -12.67
CA PHE A 48 -22.45 4.96 -11.87
C PHE A 48 -23.93 4.82 -12.31
N GLU A 49 -24.34 5.50 -13.38
CA GLU A 49 -25.67 5.34 -14.00
C GLU A 49 -25.67 4.31 -15.12
N ASP A 50 -24.50 3.84 -15.52
CA ASP A 50 -24.33 2.84 -16.57
C ASP A 50 -25.11 1.55 -16.26
N ASP A 51 -25.58 0.88 -17.31
CA ASP A 51 -26.25 -0.42 -17.24
C ASP A 51 -25.43 -1.46 -16.47
N ALA A 52 -24.10 -1.39 -16.52
CA ALA A 52 -23.22 -2.27 -15.77
C ALA A 52 -23.51 -2.25 -14.25
N VAL A 53 -23.95 -1.10 -13.72
CA VAL A 53 -24.29 -0.93 -12.30
C VAL A 53 -25.79 -1.05 -12.07
N THR A 54 -26.60 -0.52 -12.99
CA THR A 54 -28.02 -0.21 -12.75
C THR A 54 -28.99 -1.21 -13.38
N ARG A 55 -28.51 -2.13 -14.21
CA ARG A 55 -29.38 -3.13 -14.88
C ARG A 55 -30.05 -4.04 -13.84
N PRO A 56 -31.39 -4.12 -13.81
CA PRO A 56 -32.11 -5.02 -12.90
C PRO A 56 -31.69 -6.48 -13.06
N GLY A 57 -31.40 -7.15 -11.95
CA GLY A 57 -31.04 -8.57 -11.92
C GLY A 57 -29.58 -8.87 -12.29
N GLN A 58 -28.79 -7.87 -12.68
CA GLN A 58 -27.35 -8.01 -12.86
C GLN A 58 -26.68 -7.91 -11.48
N GLU A 59 -26.01 -8.99 -11.07
CA GLU A 59 -25.22 -8.95 -9.83
C GLU A 59 -24.10 -7.91 -9.95
N CYS A 60 -24.05 -7.03 -8.96
CA CYS A 60 -23.08 -5.94 -8.89
C CYS A 60 -22.58 -5.81 -7.44
N LEU A 61 -21.27 -5.80 -7.25
CA LEU A 61 -20.64 -5.42 -5.98
C LEU A 61 -20.01 -4.04 -6.16
N LEU A 62 -20.58 -3.04 -5.50
CA LEU A 62 -20.12 -1.67 -5.53
C LEU A 62 -19.24 -1.36 -4.31
N MET A 63 -17.94 -1.16 -4.56
CA MET A 63 -17.04 -0.55 -3.58
C MET A 63 -17.34 0.95 -3.50
N VAL A 64 -18.06 1.35 -2.44
CA VAL A 64 -18.58 2.70 -2.30
C VAL A 64 -17.41 3.68 -2.07
N PRO A 65 -17.25 4.71 -2.91
CA PRO A 65 -16.22 5.73 -2.71
C PRO A 65 -16.41 6.47 -1.38
N GLY A 66 -15.34 7.02 -0.82
CA GLY A 66 -15.44 7.89 0.35
C GLY A 66 -16.37 9.08 0.10
N PHE A 67 -17.24 9.38 1.07
CA PHE A 67 -18.30 10.39 0.92
C PHE A 67 -17.81 11.81 0.62
N ARG A 68 -16.54 12.11 0.88
CA ARG A 68 -15.94 13.41 0.53
C ARG A 68 -15.50 13.52 -0.93
N ILE A 69 -15.43 12.42 -1.67
CA ILE A 69 -14.97 12.43 -3.07
C ILE A 69 -16.01 13.14 -3.94
N GLY A 70 -15.55 14.15 -4.68
CA GLY A 70 -16.35 15.05 -5.50
C GLY A 70 -17.10 16.11 -4.70
N ASN A 71 -16.58 16.56 -3.55
CA ASN A 71 -17.22 17.60 -2.74
C ASN A 71 -17.34 18.97 -3.44
N ARG A 72 -16.58 19.21 -4.51
CA ARG A 72 -16.71 20.40 -5.36
C ARG A 72 -18.06 20.48 -6.10
N VAL A 73 -18.80 19.37 -6.21
CA VAL A 73 -20.19 19.39 -6.71
C VAL A 73 -21.14 20.27 -5.88
N LEU A 74 -20.77 20.59 -4.63
CA LEU A 74 -21.56 21.48 -3.78
C LEU A 74 -21.46 22.94 -4.19
N THR A 75 -20.33 23.36 -4.77
CA THR A 75 -20.06 24.76 -5.12
C THR A 75 -20.05 25.02 -6.62
N ASP A 76 -19.60 24.04 -7.41
CA ASP A 76 -19.39 24.18 -8.86
C ASP A 76 -19.77 22.88 -9.59
N PRO A 77 -21.05 22.47 -9.58
CA PRO A 77 -21.50 21.20 -10.16
C PRO A 77 -21.33 21.11 -11.68
N ALA A 78 -21.17 22.25 -12.37
CA ALA A 78 -20.97 22.28 -13.82
C ALA A 78 -19.52 21.96 -14.23
N HIS A 79 -18.57 22.02 -13.30
CA HIS A 79 -17.16 21.76 -13.60
C HIS A 79 -16.93 20.27 -13.89
N PRO A 80 -16.19 19.90 -14.96
CA PRO A 80 -15.95 18.50 -15.31
C PRO A 80 -15.31 17.68 -14.17
N GLU A 81 -14.48 18.33 -13.36
CA GLU A 81 -13.79 17.71 -12.21
C GLU A 81 -14.58 17.80 -10.90
N ALA A 82 -15.79 18.37 -10.89
CA ALA A 82 -16.59 18.53 -9.68
C ALA A 82 -16.88 17.20 -8.96
N HIS A 83 -16.89 16.12 -9.74
CA HIS A 83 -17.13 14.75 -9.27
C HIS A 83 -15.85 13.95 -9.01
N ALA A 84 -14.68 14.59 -9.05
CA ALA A 84 -13.39 13.94 -8.82
C ALA A 84 -12.66 14.54 -7.61
N SER A 85 -11.80 13.73 -7.00
CA SER A 85 -10.90 14.16 -5.91
C SER A 85 -11.62 14.74 -4.69
N VAL A 86 -10.87 15.26 -3.72
CA VAL A 86 -11.43 15.95 -2.55
C VAL A 86 -10.80 17.34 -2.51
N ASP A 87 -11.64 18.38 -2.52
CA ASP A 87 -11.19 19.74 -2.27
C ASP A 87 -11.08 19.95 -0.75
N ALA A 88 -9.86 20.16 -0.27
CA ALA A 88 -9.57 20.34 1.15
C ALA A 88 -10.27 21.58 1.74
N ALA A 89 -10.48 22.64 0.94
CA ALA A 89 -11.16 23.85 1.38
C ALA A 89 -12.65 23.63 1.65
N LEU A 90 -13.23 22.54 1.11
CA LEU A 90 -14.63 22.19 1.27
C LEU A 90 -14.88 21.10 2.32
N ILE A 91 -13.86 20.69 3.09
CA ILE A 91 -14.02 19.73 4.19
C ILE A 91 -14.51 20.48 5.45
N THR A 92 -15.83 20.67 5.54
CA THR A 92 -16.50 21.23 6.73
C THR A 92 -17.62 20.28 7.18
N PRO A 93 -18.07 20.34 8.45
CA PRO A 93 -19.18 19.52 8.92
C PRO A 93 -20.46 19.66 8.08
N GLU A 94 -20.77 20.88 7.63
CA GLU A 94 -21.94 21.18 6.80
C GLU A 94 -21.85 20.54 5.42
N HIS A 95 -20.69 20.66 4.75
CA HIS A 95 -20.46 20.04 3.46
C HIS A 95 -20.38 18.51 3.56
N ASP A 96 -19.76 17.98 4.61
CA ASP A 96 -19.73 16.54 4.88
C ASP A 96 -21.15 15.99 5.04
N ALA A 97 -22.03 16.70 5.75
CA ALA A 97 -23.43 16.31 5.92
C ALA A 97 -24.20 16.34 4.59
N GLN A 98 -24.05 17.40 3.79
CA GLN A 98 -24.65 17.49 2.46
C GLN A 98 -24.16 16.38 1.51
N MET A 99 -22.87 16.08 1.54
CA MET A 99 -22.31 15.00 0.74
C MET A 99 -22.83 13.63 1.18
N LEU A 100 -22.88 13.39 2.49
CA LEU A 100 -23.45 12.15 3.03
C LEU A 100 -24.90 11.96 2.55
N GLU A 101 -25.75 12.98 2.70
CA GLU A 101 -27.15 12.93 2.26
C GLU A 101 -27.26 12.60 0.77
N ARG A 102 -26.48 13.28 -0.08
CA ARG A 102 -26.46 13.01 -1.52
C ARG A 102 -26.01 11.59 -1.85
N TYR A 103 -25.00 11.07 -1.15
CA TYR A 103 -24.53 9.69 -1.32
C TYR A 103 -25.59 8.67 -0.88
N LEU A 104 -26.24 8.87 0.27
CA LEU A 104 -27.29 7.97 0.75
C LEU A 104 -28.48 7.94 -0.21
N ASN A 105 -28.93 9.10 -0.70
CA ASN A 105 -29.99 9.20 -1.71
C ASN A 105 -29.60 8.46 -3.00
N ARG A 106 -28.33 8.57 -3.41
CA ARG A 106 -27.81 7.88 -4.59
C ARG A 106 -27.73 6.36 -4.39
N LEU A 107 -27.27 5.89 -3.23
CA LEU A 107 -27.24 4.46 -2.91
C LEU A 107 -28.65 3.86 -2.90
N ASP A 108 -29.62 4.57 -2.33
CA ASP A 108 -31.03 4.15 -2.33
C ASP A 108 -31.60 4.07 -3.76
N ASP A 109 -31.30 5.06 -4.61
CA ASP A 109 -31.67 5.03 -6.03
C ASP A 109 -31.05 3.83 -6.78
N LEU A 110 -29.75 3.59 -6.61
CA LEU A 110 -29.05 2.46 -7.24
C LEU A 110 -29.67 1.13 -6.79
N ARG A 111 -29.97 0.99 -5.50
CA ARG A 111 -30.64 -0.19 -4.92
C ARG A 111 -32.02 -0.43 -5.51
N ARG A 112 -32.82 0.62 -5.71
CA ARG A 112 -34.14 0.50 -6.34
C ARG A 112 -34.05 0.08 -7.81
N ARG A 113 -33.08 0.60 -8.55
CA ARG A 113 -32.86 0.27 -9.97
C ARG A 113 -32.24 -1.11 -10.16
N ASN A 114 -31.33 -1.51 -9.29
CA ASN A 114 -30.72 -2.83 -9.28
C ASN A 114 -30.85 -3.50 -7.90
N PRO A 115 -31.94 -4.27 -7.65
CA PRO A 115 -32.12 -4.98 -6.38
C PRO A 115 -31.05 -6.05 -6.09
N ALA A 116 -30.24 -6.45 -7.06
CA ALA A 116 -29.15 -7.42 -6.88
C ALA A 116 -27.81 -6.74 -6.51
N ILE A 117 -27.77 -5.41 -6.38
CA ILE A 117 -26.56 -4.70 -5.98
C ILE A 117 -26.21 -4.98 -4.51
N ARG A 118 -24.91 -5.13 -4.24
CA ARG A 118 -24.30 -5.20 -2.92
C ARG A 118 -23.31 -4.05 -2.74
N PHE A 119 -23.25 -3.49 -1.54
CA PHE A 119 -22.40 -2.37 -1.16
C PHE A 119 -21.28 -2.85 -0.25
N LEU A 120 -20.07 -2.35 -0.52
CA LEU A 120 -18.88 -2.57 0.29
C LEU A 120 -18.27 -1.21 0.67
N PHE A 121 -18.41 -0.80 1.93
CA PHE A 121 -17.99 0.52 2.42
C PHE A 121 -16.51 0.56 2.84
N TRP A 122 -15.61 0.04 1.99
CA TRP A 122 -14.17 -0.07 2.28
C TRP A 122 -13.52 1.27 2.67
N SER A 123 -13.82 2.34 1.92
CA SER A 123 -13.28 3.67 2.22
C SER A 123 -13.68 4.18 3.61
N LEU A 124 -14.89 3.84 4.09
CA LEU A 124 -15.37 4.24 5.41
C LEU A 124 -14.65 3.45 6.51
N VAL A 125 -14.46 2.13 6.34
CA VAL A 125 -13.70 1.30 7.29
C VAL A 125 -12.30 1.86 7.49
N ALA A 126 -11.59 2.13 6.38
CA ALA A 126 -10.24 2.69 6.44
C ALA A 126 -10.21 4.09 7.08
N GLY A 127 -11.19 4.94 6.74
CA GLY A 127 -11.34 6.27 7.31
C GLY A 127 -11.61 6.26 8.82
N GLU A 128 -12.54 5.43 9.26
CA GLU A 128 -12.93 5.26 10.66
C GLU A 128 -11.80 4.66 11.49
N TYR A 129 -11.16 3.58 11.02
CA TYR A 129 -10.00 2.98 11.69
C TYR A 129 -8.89 4.01 11.92
N ARG A 130 -8.54 4.77 10.88
CA ARG A 130 -7.52 5.82 11.01
C ARG A 130 -7.92 6.87 12.04
N ALA A 131 -9.15 7.37 11.96
CA ALA A 131 -9.63 8.37 12.91
C ALA A 131 -9.57 7.85 14.36
N ARG A 132 -9.99 6.60 14.60
CA ARG A 132 -9.86 5.92 15.90
C ARG A 132 -8.39 5.83 16.34
N SER A 133 -7.50 5.40 15.43
CA SER A 133 -6.06 5.22 15.73
C SER A 133 -5.33 6.53 16.05
N GLU A 134 -5.84 7.65 15.55
CA GLU A 134 -5.32 9.00 15.81
C GLU A 134 -6.01 9.67 17.01
N GLY A 135 -6.90 8.96 17.71
CA GLY A 135 -7.66 9.50 18.84
C GLY A 135 -8.71 10.54 18.44
N ARG A 136 -9.08 10.63 17.16
CA ARG A 136 -10.09 11.58 16.67
C ARG A 136 -11.50 11.07 16.94
N TYR A 137 -12.38 11.99 17.31
CA TYR A 137 -13.81 11.76 17.55
C TYR A 137 -14.12 10.76 18.68
N LEU A 138 -13.16 10.54 19.59
CA LEU A 138 -13.39 9.82 20.84
C LEU A 138 -14.23 10.68 21.78
N GLN A 139 -15.29 10.08 22.31
CA GLN A 139 -16.15 10.66 23.32
C GLN A 139 -15.48 10.55 24.72
N PRO A 140 -15.97 11.28 25.74
CA PRO A 140 -15.41 11.21 27.09
C PRO A 140 -15.39 9.81 27.72
N ASP A 141 -16.27 8.90 27.28
CA ASP A 141 -16.34 7.50 27.73
C ASP A 141 -15.41 6.56 26.94
N GLY A 142 -14.63 7.09 25.98
CA GLY A 142 -13.75 6.34 25.12
C GLY A 142 -14.43 5.75 23.87
N THR A 143 -15.73 5.94 23.69
CA THR A 143 -16.44 5.46 22.48
C THR A 143 -16.12 6.32 21.27
N TYR A 144 -16.07 5.73 20.08
CA TYR A 144 -15.89 6.47 18.83
C TYR A 144 -17.22 6.96 18.29
N ARG A 145 -17.30 8.24 17.91
CA ARG A 145 -18.46 8.82 17.23
C ARG A 145 -18.05 9.99 16.34
N HIS A 146 -17.95 9.74 15.05
CA HIS A 146 -17.76 10.82 14.08
C HIS A 146 -19.06 11.65 13.97
N PRO A 147 -18.96 13.00 13.83
CA PRO A 147 -20.13 13.88 13.82
C PRO A 147 -21.08 13.66 12.65
N THR A 148 -20.55 13.27 11.49
CA THR A 148 -21.34 13.12 10.25
C THR A 148 -21.72 11.68 9.92
N TRP A 149 -20.78 10.74 9.87
CA TRP A 149 -21.01 9.37 9.40
C TRP A 149 -20.31 8.38 10.31
N ASN A 150 -20.95 7.26 10.64
CA ASN A 150 -20.33 6.15 11.38
C ASN A 150 -20.64 4.86 10.62
N LEU A 151 -19.65 4.00 10.37
CA LEU A 151 -19.81 2.84 9.50
C LEU A 151 -21.03 1.99 9.88
N ALA A 152 -21.15 1.61 11.14
CA ALA A 152 -22.25 0.78 11.64
C ALA A 152 -23.64 1.43 11.50
N GLU A 153 -23.72 2.75 11.40
CA GLU A 153 -24.99 3.45 11.13
C GLU A 153 -25.33 3.36 9.66
N ILE A 154 -24.36 3.62 8.78
CA ILE A 154 -24.52 3.56 7.33
C ILE A 154 -24.87 2.14 6.85
N GLU A 155 -24.22 1.11 7.39
CA GLU A 155 -24.51 -0.28 7.01
C GLU A 155 -25.95 -0.69 7.40
N ARG A 156 -26.48 -0.16 8.51
CA ARG A 156 -27.85 -0.41 8.97
C ARG A 156 -28.92 0.24 8.11
N GLU A 157 -28.60 1.28 7.34
CA GLU A 157 -29.53 1.88 6.38
C GLU A 157 -29.80 0.95 5.18
N PHE A 158 -28.88 0.02 4.89
CA PHE A 158 -28.98 -0.90 3.75
C PHE A 158 -28.69 -2.36 4.14
N PRO A 159 -29.43 -2.96 5.10
CA PRO A 159 -29.02 -4.21 5.74
C PRO A 159 -28.96 -5.40 4.78
N GLU A 160 -29.91 -5.49 3.84
CA GLU A 160 -29.98 -6.58 2.86
C GLU A 160 -29.05 -6.37 1.65
N HIS A 161 -28.44 -5.19 1.53
CA HIS A 161 -27.60 -4.83 0.40
C HIS A 161 -26.15 -4.58 0.82
N THR A 162 -25.79 -4.73 2.09
CA THR A 162 -24.46 -4.39 2.58
C THR A 162 -23.70 -5.62 3.01
N ILE A 163 -22.47 -5.75 2.53
CA ILE A 163 -21.50 -6.67 3.13
C ILE A 163 -20.88 -5.94 4.31
N SER A 164 -21.29 -6.29 5.53
CA SER A 164 -20.89 -5.57 6.74
C SER A 164 -19.40 -5.73 7.02
N LEU A 165 -18.67 -4.63 7.06
CA LEU A 165 -17.25 -4.56 7.39
C LEU A 165 -16.98 -4.03 8.80
N ALA A 166 -18.02 -3.68 9.56
CA ALA A 166 -17.90 -3.23 10.95
C ALA A 166 -17.00 -4.14 11.82
N PRO A 167 -17.04 -5.49 11.71
CA PRO A 167 -16.15 -6.35 12.49
C PRO A 167 -14.65 -6.13 12.23
N LEU A 168 -14.25 -5.53 11.09
CA LEU A 168 -12.85 -5.21 10.83
C LEU A 168 -12.32 -4.10 11.72
N LEU A 169 -13.16 -3.19 12.22
CA LEU A 169 -12.72 -2.03 13.01
C LEU A 169 -12.08 -2.43 14.34
N ASP A 170 -12.47 -3.59 14.87
CA ASP A 170 -11.92 -4.14 16.12
C ASP A 170 -10.85 -5.21 15.83
N SER A 171 -10.49 -5.43 14.55
CA SER A 171 -9.48 -6.40 14.16
C SER A 171 -8.08 -5.81 14.17
N ASP A 172 -7.16 -6.54 14.81
CA ASP A 172 -5.71 -6.31 14.76
C ASP A 172 -5.10 -6.44 13.35
N VAL A 173 -5.78 -7.13 12.42
CA VAL A 173 -5.29 -7.35 11.05
C VAL A 173 -5.66 -6.21 10.10
N LEU A 174 -6.64 -5.35 10.45
CA LEU A 174 -7.05 -4.24 9.59
C LEU A 174 -5.87 -3.36 9.11
N PRO A 175 -4.90 -2.93 9.94
CA PRO A 175 -3.74 -2.19 9.43
C PRO A 175 -2.96 -2.92 8.34
N ALA A 176 -2.84 -4.25 8.38
CA ALA A 176 -2.16 -5.04 7.34
C ALA A 176 -2.99 -5.18 6.03
N LEU A 177 -4.28 -4.85 6.08
CA LEU A 177 -5.15 -4.78 4.90
C LEU A 177 -5.04 -3.43 4.17
N LEU A 178 -4.43 -2.41 4.79
CA LEU A 178 -4.31 -1.06 4.25
C LEU A 178 -2.88 -0.79 3.76
N LYS A 179 -2.75 -0.42 2.49
CA LYS A 179 -1.48 -0.14 1.82
C LYS A 179 -0.91 1.22 2.20
N ASP A 180 -1.79 2.20 2.41
CA ASP A 180 -1.41 3.60 2.63
C ASP A 180 -2.48 4.35 3.43
N SER A 181 -2.22 5.64 3.70
CA SER A 181 -3.16 6.54 4.37
C SER A 181 -4.43 6.84 3.56
N GLY A 182 -4.43 6.58 2.25
CA GLY A 182 -5.64 6.61 1.42
C GLY A 182 -6.57 5.43 1.69
N GLY A 183 -6.10 4.42 2.43
CA GLY A 183 -6.85 3.19 2.68
C GLY A 183 -6.89 2.27 1.47
N HIS A 184 -5.92 2.36 0.54
CA HIS A 184 -5.89 1.44 -0.60
C HIS A 184 -5.69 0.00 -0.12
N PRO A 185 -6.36 -0.99 -0.75
CA PRO A 185 -6.25 -2.38 -0.34
C PRO A 185 -4.86 -2.96 -0.63
N THR A 186 -4.34 -3.80 0.28
CA THR A 186 -3.18 -4.67 0.04
C THR A 186 -3.60 -5.95 -0.70
N GLU A 187 -2.63 -6.81 -1.02
CA GLU A 187 -2.88 -8.17 -1.51
C GLU A 187 -3.65 -9.02 -0.48
N LEU A 188 -3.48 -8.75 0.81
CA LEU A 188 -4.24 -9.42 1.86
C LEU A 188 -5.71 -8.97 1.86
N ALA A 189 -5.96 -7.67 1.64
CA ALA A 189 -7.32 -7.17 1.42
C ALA A 189 -7.95 -7.72 0.14
N ALA A 190 -7.17 -7.90 -0.92
CA ALA A 190 -7.62 -8.57 -2.14
C ALA A 190 -8.10 -10.00 -1.86
N ALA A 191 -7.36 -10.77 -1.05
CA ALA A 191 -7.79 -12.10 -0.62
C ALA A 191 -9.11 -12.07 0.17
N LEU A 192 -9.32 -11.04 1.00
CA LEU A 192 -10.60 -10.83 1.70
C LEU A 192 -11.74 -10.51 0.71
N PHE A 193 -11.49 -9.63 -0.26
CA PHE A 193 -12.47 -9.32 -1.30
C PHE A 193 -12.87 -10.55 -2.11
N HIS A 194 -11.95 -11.50 -2.33
CA HIS A 194 -12.31 -12.75 -3.01
C HIS A 194 -13.37 -13.53 -2.24
N ARG A 195 -13.31 -13.55 -0.91
CA ARG A 195 -14.31 -14.24 -0.08
C ARG A 195 -15.68 -13.60 -0.24
N PHE A 196 -15.75 -12.28 -0.24
CA PHE A 196 -16.98 -11.53 -0.47
C PHE A 196 -17.51 -11.65 -1.91
N ILE A 197 -16.62 -11.75 -2.91
CA ILE A 197 -16.99 -11.95 -4.31
C ILE A 197 -17.56 -13.36 -4.55
N GLU A 198 -16.98 -14.36 -3.88
CA GLU A 198 -17.42 -15.75 -3.96
C GLU A 198 -18.71 -15.99 -3.16
N ASP A 199 -18.87 -15.27 -2.04
CA ASP A 199 -19.95 -15.45 -1.08
C ASP A 199 -20.25 -14.13 -0.34
N PRO A 200 -21.10 -13.27 -0.91
CA PRO A 200 -21.42 -11.96 -0.34
C PRO A 200 -22.08 -12.00 1.04
N GLU A 201 -22.74 -13.11 1.37
CA GLU A 201 -23.43 -13.32 2.65
C GLU A 201 -22.47 -13.85 3.73
N ARG A 202 -21.20 -14.08 3.38
CA ARG A 202 -20.20 -14.57 4.34
C ARG A 202 -19.95 -13.54 5.43
N PRO A 203 -20.06 -13.94 6.71
CA PRO A 203 -19.66 -13.08 7.82
C PRO A 203 -18.21 -12.63 7.70
N THR A 204 -17.96 -11.36 7.98
CA THR A 204 -16.63 -10.73 7.80
C THR A 204 -15.57 -11.33 8.71
N ASP A 205 -15.91 -11.70 9.93
CA ASP A 205 -15.03 -12.40 10.87
C ASP A 205 -14.62 -13.79 10.35
N GLN A 206 -15.57 -14.54 9.77
CA GLN A 206 -15.27 -15.81 9.12
C GLN A 206 -14.37 -15.63 7.89
N ALA A 207 -14.70 -14.67 7.02
CA ALA A 207 -13.90 -14.36 5.83
C ALA A 207 -12.46 -13.96 6.23
N LEU A 208 -12.32 -13.17 7.30
CA LEU A 208 -11.03 -12.78 7.84
C LEU A 208 -10.26 -13.97 8.42
N ALA A 209 -10.91 -14.87 9.16
CA ALA A 209 -10.27 -16.08 9.68
C ALA A 209 -9.78 -17.00 8.56
N GLU A 210 -10.54 -17.12 7.47
CA GLU A 210 -10.10 -17.83 6.26
C GLU A 210 -8.92 -17.15 5.58
N VAL A 211 -8.96 -15.82 5.44
CA VAL A 211 -7.83 -15.05 4.93
C VAL A 211 -6.62 -15.25 5.81
N ARG A 212 -6.71 -15.21 7.14
CA ARG A 212 -5.57 -15.49 8.04
C ARG A 212 -4.98 -16.89 7.84
N ARG A 213 -5.83 -17.90 7.70
CA ARG A 213 -5.39 -19.30 7.43
C ARG A 213 -4.78 -19.49 6.05
N THR A 214 -5.25 -18.72 5.07
CA THR A 214 -4.83 -18.82 3.66
C THR A 214 -3.89 -17.69 3.25
N ALA A 215 -3.54 -16.81 4.18
CA ALA A 215 -2.72 -15.63 3.96
C ALA A 215 -1.40 -16.15 3.43
N THR A 216 -1.22 -15.97 2.13
CA THR A 216 -0.03 -16.43 1.46
C THR A 216 1.16 -15.68 2.04
N VAL A 217 2.27 -16.38 2.14
CA VAL A 217 3.63 -15.85 2.05
C VAL A 217 3.65 -14.45 1.41
N PRO A 218 4.05 -13.38 2.14
CA PRO A 218 4.05 -12.01 1.65
C PRO A 218 4.67 -11.89 0.27
N CYS A 219 4.04 -11.14 -0.64
CA CYS A 219 4.53 -11.00 -2.02
C CYS A 219 5.24 -9.65 -2.19
N LEU A 220 6.52 -9.66 -2.55
CA LEU A 220 7.23 -8.47 -2.99
C LEU A 220 6.83 -8.15 -4.43
N SER A 221 6.18 -6.99 -4.63
CA SER A 221 5.69 -6.53 -5.92
C SER A 221 6.18 -5.11 -6.22
N PHE A 222 6.44 -4.83 -7.48
CA PHE A 222 6.72 -3.49 -8.00
C PHE A 222 5.72 -3.16 -9.11
N TRP A 223 5.48 -1.87 -9.32
CA TRP A 223 4.53 -1.38 -10.32
C TRP A 223 4.98 -1.62 -11.77
N GLU A 224 6.27 -1.87 -11.97
CA GLU A 224 6.94 -2.11 -13.24
C GLU A 224 7.76 -3.40 -13.11
N PRO A 225 8.11 -4.06 -14.22
CA PRO A 225 9.08 -5.16 -14.18
C PRO A 225 10.39 -4.69 -13.54
N THR A 226 10.76 -5.34 -12.44
CA THR A 226 11.84 -4.90 -11.55
C THR A 226 12.86 -6.01 -11.34
N VAL A 227 14.12 -5.66 -11.53
CA VAL A 227 15.24 -6.48 -11.07
C VAL A 227 15.88 -5.77 -9.87
N LEU A 228 16.06 -6.48 -8.77
CA LEU A 228 16.82 -6.01 -7.60
C LEU A 228 18.22 -6.62 -7.67
N THR A 229 19.25 -5.79 -7.63
CA THR A 229 20.64 -6.25 -7.69
C THR A 229 21.56 -5.47 -6.75
N GLY A 230 22.60 -6.14 -6.26
CA GLY A 230 23.58 -5.60 -5.32
C GLY A 230 24.19 -6.70 -4.46
N ASP A 231 25.16 -6.34 -3.64
CA ASP A 231 25.90 -7.24 -2.73
C ASP A 231 25.54 -7.03 -1.26
N SER A 232 24.39 -6.42 -0.98
CA SER A 232 23.99 -6.06 0.38
C SER A 232 23.49 -7.24 1.20
N ALA A 233 23.70 -7.15 2.53
CA ALA A 233 23.12 -8.08 3.49
C ALA A 233 21.59 -8.08 3.41
N TRP A 234 20.97 -6.93 3.12
CA TRP A 234 19.54 -6.82 2.91
C TRP A 234 19.07 -7.61 1.68
N LEU A 235 19.71 -7.44 0.53
CA LEU A 235 19.32 -8.14 -0.69
C LEU A 235 19.60 -9.64 -0.59
N ALA A 236 20.70 -10.03 0.07
CA ALA A 236 20.98 -11.42 0.39
C ALA A 236 19.90 -12.03 1.30
N THR A 237 19.45 -11.29 2.32
CA THR A 237 18.35 -11.72 3.20
C THR A 237 17.04 -11.85 2.43
N LEU A 238 16.74 -10.89 1.57
CA LEU A 238 15.54 -10.89 0.72
C LEU A 238 15.55 -12.07 -0.26
N ALA A 239 16.70 -12.36 -0.86
CA ALA A 239 16.91 -13.52 -1.73
C ALA A 239 16.71 -14.83 -0.96
N ASP A 240 17.35 -14.98 0.21
CA ASP A 240 17.19 -16.17 1.07
C ASP A 240 15.72 -16.35 1.49
N TYR A 241 15.02 -15.26 1.82
CA TYR A 241 13.60 -15.32 2.19
C TYR A 241 12.73 -15.76 1.01
N ALA A 242 13.04 -15.29 -0.21
CA ALA A 242 12.34 -15.70 -1.41
C ALA A 242 12.60 -17.18 -1.73
N GLU A 243 13.85 -17.64 -1.63
CA GLU A 243 14.24 -19.03 -1.87
C GLU A 243 13.60 -20.00 -0.87
N ARG A 244 13.49 -19.59 0.40
CA ARG A 244 12.82 -20.37 1.45
C ARG A 244 11.30 -20.30 1.41
N GLY A 245 10.72 -19.51 0.50
CA GLY A 245 9.28 -19.28 0.44
C GLY A 245 8.71 -18.56 1.66
N ILE A 246 9.54 -17.78 2.36
CA ILE A 246 9.12 -16.87 3.45
C ILE A 246 8.51 -15.60 2.87
N ILE A 247 8.99 -15.17 1.70
CA ILE A 247 8.32 -14.21 0.82
C ILE A 247 8.18 -14.82 -0.58
N ARG A 248 7.21 -14.31 -1.34
CA ARG A 248 7.04 -14.56 -2.77
C ARG A 248 7.57 -13.36 -3.53
N LEU A 249 8.13 -13.57 -4.71
CA LEU A 249 8.38 -12.49 -5.65
C LEU A 249 7.23 -12.48 -6.67
N ASN A 250 6.70 -11.30 -6.97
CA ASN A 250 5.82 -11.16 -8.12
C ASN A 250 6.56 -11.67 -9.38
N GLN A 251 5.83 -12.23 -10.34
CA GLN A 251 6.43 -12.82 -11.56
C GLN A 251 7.32 -11.85 -12.35
N HIS A 252 7.10 -10.54 -12.20
CA HIS A 252 7.85 -9.46 -12.83
C HIS A 252 9.02 -8.96 -11.98
N VAL A 253 9.24 -9.55 -10.79
CA VAL A 253 10.32 -9.22 -9.86
C VAL A 253 11.38 -10.32 -9.91
N ARG A 254 12.64 -9.90 -10.00
CA ARG A 254 13.80 -10.80 -9.93
C ARG A 254 14.81 -10.24 -8.96
N ILE A 255 15.44 -11.11 -8.17
CA ILE A 255 16.59 -10.76 -7.35
C ILE A 255 17.83 -11.38 -8.00
N ILE A 256 18.85 -10.57 -8.23
CA ILE A 256 20.15 -10.99 -8.74
C ILE A 256 21.21 -10.51 -7.75
N ALA A 257 21.62 -11.39 -6.86
CA ALA A 257 22.63 -11.10 -5.83
C ALA A 257 24.05 -10.87 -6.38
N ASP A 258 24.27 -11.12 -7.68
CA ASP A 258 25.56 -10.91 -8.36
C ASP A 258 25.40 -9.94 -9.54
N SER A 259 25.87 -8.70 -9.35
CA SER A 259 25.81 -7.63 -10.35
C SER A 259 26.61 -7.95 -11.62
N ALA A 260 27.53 -8.92 -11.59
CA ALA A 260 28.35 -9.30 -12.73
C ALA A 260 27.57 -10.04 -13.85
N ARG A 261 26.34 -10.50 -13.59
CA ARG A 261 25.58 -11.40 -14.48
C ARG A 261 24.32 -10.80 -15.12
N ILE A 262 24.14 -9.48 -15.06
CA ILE A 262 22.92 -8.85 -15.58
C ILE A 262 22.95 -8.82 -17.12
N THR A 263 22.08 -9.62 -17.74
CA THR A 263 21.71 -9.51 -19.16
C THR A 263 20.23 -9.13 -19.21
N ALA A 264 19.95 -7.85 -19.41
CA ALA A 264 18.58 -7.34 -19.45
C ALA A 264 18.05 -7.31 -20.89
N ARG A 265 16.74 -7.45 -21.04
CA ARG A 265 15.99 -7.20 -22.28
C ARG A 265 15.33 -5.82 -22.20
N ASP A 266 15.00 -5.24 -23.34
CA ASP A 266 14.35 -3.93 -23.44
C ASP A 266 13.13 -3.81 -22.50
N GLY A 267 13.03 -2.69 -21.77
CA GLY A 267 11.87 -2.33 -20.95
C GLY A 267 11.89 -2.79 -19.48
N VAL A 268 12.98 -3.38 -18.99
CA VAL A 268 13.14 -3.72 -17.56
C VAL A 268 13.71 -2.54 -16.77
N VAL A 269 13.09 -2.19 -15.65
CA VAL A 269 13.62 -1.19 -14.71
C VAL A 269 14.50 -1.89 -13.68
N LEU A 270 15.72 -1.40 -13.52
CA LEU A 270 16.71 -2.04 -12.65
C LEU A 270 16.86 -1.21 -11.36
N TYR A 271 16.63 -1.85 -10.23
CA TYR A 271 16.69 -1.22 -8.92
C TYR A 271 17.98 -1.67 -8.21
N ILE A 272 18.84 -0.72 -7.88
CA ILE A 272 20.08 -0.96 -7.13
C ILE A 272 19.85 -0.43 -5.71
N THR A 273 19.80 -1.34 -4.74
CA THR A 273 19.20 -1.06 -3.42
C THR A 273 20.20 -0.88 -2.28
N ASP A 274 21.49 -0.77 -2.55
CA ASP A 274 22.44 -0.44 -1.49
C ASP A 274 23.70 0.26 -2.00
N LEU A 275 24.08 1.34 -1.31
CA LEU A 275 25.38 2.01 -1.39
C LEU A 275 26.08 2.01 -0.01
N ASP A 276 25.37 1.63 1.05
CA ASP A 276 25.83 1.64 2.44
C ASP A 276 26.51 0.31 2.77
N GLY A 277 27.72 0.17 2.23
CA GLY A 277 28.54 -1.03 2.38
C GLY A 277 29.49 -1.20 1.20
N THR A 278 29.00 -0.87 0.01
CA THR A 278 29.75 -0.90 -1.25
C THR A 278 30.43 0.44 -1.55
N ALA A 279 29.83 1.57 -1.14
CA ALA A 279 30.37 2.92 -1.38
C ALA A 279 30.87 3.64 -0.12
N LEU A 280 30.19 3.52 1.03
CA LEU A 280 30.57 4.22 2.26
C LEU A 280 31.65 3.54 3.11
N ARG A 281 31.95 2.25 2.89
CA ARG A 281 33.06 1.57 3.62
C ARG A 281 34.43 2.19 3.33
N ALA A 282 34.57 2.92 2.21
CA ALA A 282 35.81 3.59 1.86
C ALA A 282 36.16 4.79 2.78
N GLY A 283 35.26 5.22 3.67
CA GLY A 283 35.42 6.43 4.49
C GLY A 283 35.66 6.23 5.99
N GLN A 284 35.91 5.01 6.49
CA GLN A 284 36.22 4.81 7.92
C GLN A 284 37.66 5.20 8.33
N GLY A 285 38.42 5.84 7.45
CA GLY A 285 39.71 6.46 7.77
C GLY A 285 39.64 7.97 7.57
N ASP A 286 39.81 8.71 8.66
CA ASP A 286 39.84 10.17 8.78
C ASP A 286 38.52 10.94 8.63
N HIS A 287 38.07 11.52 9.73
CA HIS A 287 37.00 12.52 9.85
C HIS A 287 37.39 13.88 9.23
N GLY A 288 38.20 13.88 8.18
CA GLY A 288 38.55 15.07 7.39
C GLY A 288 37.43 15.36 6.38
N SER A 289 37.18 16.64 6.16
CA SER A 289 36.14 17.25 5.33
C SER A 289 36.13 16.89 3.83
N ASP A 290 36.79 15.82 3.40
CA ASP A 290 36.66 15.32 2.04
C ASP A 290 35.34 14.57 1.92
N ALA A 291 34.35 15.31 1.40
CA ALA A 291 33.02 14.83 1.02
C ALA A 291 33.07 13.38 0.56
N ALA A 292 32.25 12.52 1.16
CA ALA A 292 32.12 11.10 0.85
C ALA A 292 31.92 10.89 -0.66
N ARG A 293 33.02 10.78 -1.40
CA ARG A 293 32.97 10.54 -2.84
C ARG A 293 32.57 9.09 -3.03
N LEU A 294 31.40 8.88 -3.64
CA LEU A 294 31.05 7.56 -4.16
C LEU A 294 32.19 7.07 -5.09
N PRO A 295 32.84 5.94 -4.77
CA PRO A 295 33.94 5.43 -5.59
C PRO A 295 33.43 5.10 -6.99
N GLU A 296 34.27 5.31 -8.00
CA GLU A 296 33.93 5.01 -9.40
C GLU A 296 33.50 3.54 -9.58
N GLU A 297 34.01 2.64 -8.73
CA GLU A 297 33.62 1.23 -8.67
C GLU A 297 32.13 1.03 -8.32
N ALA A 298 31.54 1.90 -7.50
CA ALA A 298 30.11 1.87 -7.18
C ALA A 298 29.24 2.46 -8.30
N LEU A 299 29.78 3.40 -9.10
CA LEU A 299 29.08 4.05 -10.21
C LEU A 299 29.16 3.25 -11.51
N ALA A 300 30.24 2.48 -11.70
CA ALA A 300 30.51 1.74 -12.94
C ALA A 300 29.39 0.74 -13.32
N PRO A 301 28.78 -0.02 -12.39
CA PRO A 301 27.63 -0.86 -12.72
C PRO A 301 26.46 -0.03 -13.25
N ILE A 302 26.12 1.07 -12.58
CA ILE A 302 24.98 1.93 -12.95
C ILE A 302 25.17 2.48 -14.38
N ARG A 303 26.36 3.00 -14.68
CA ARG A 303 26.72 3.51 -16.01
C ARG A 303 26.68 2.42 -17.08
N ARG A 304 27.21 1.24 -16.77
CA ARG A 304 27.16 0.09 -17.68
C ARG A 304 25.73 -0.29 -18.01
N LEU A 305 24.83 -0.25 -17.03
CA LEU A 305 23.42 -0.58 -17.19
C LEU A 305 22.68 0.49 -18.01
N ALA A 306 22.93 1.77 -17.74
CA ALA A 306 22.38 2.87 -18.52
C ALA A 306 22.89 2.84 -19.98
N ALA A 307 24.16 2.50 -20.22
CA ALA A 307 24.73 2.35 -21.55
C ALA A 307 24.08 1.22 -22.38
N LEU A 308 23.41 0.27 -21.72
CA LEU A 308 22.61 -0.78 -22.36
C LEU A 308 21.16 -0.33 -22.64
N GLY A 309 20.83 0.95 -22.44
CA GLY A 309 19.48 1.50 -22.64
C GLY A 309 18.51 1.21 -21.48
N LEU A 310 19.01 0.71 -20.35
CA LEU A 310 18.20 0.45 -19.16
C LEU A 310 17.97 1.74 -18.37
N ARG A 311 16.93 1.75 -17.55
CA ARG A 311 16.64 2.84 -16.60
C ARG A 311 16.96 2.40 -15.19
N PRO A 312 18.22 2.54 -14.72
CA PRO A 312 18.56 2.21 -13.35
C PRO A 312 17.92 3.22 -12.40
N ARG A 313 17.34 2.70 -11.31
CA ARG A 313 16.85 3.45 -10.16
C ARG A 313 17.70 3.09 -8.96
N VAL A 314 18.34 4.10 -8.36
CA VAL A 314 19.22 3.90 -7.21
C VAL A 314 18.43 4.22 -5.94
N PHE A 315 18.51 3.32 -4.96
CA PHE A 315 17.94 3.49 -3.63
C PHE A 315 19.08 3.47 -2.61
N THR A 316 19.21 4.56 -1.87
CA THR A 316 20.13 4.67 -0.73
C THR A 316 19.34 4.48 0.56
N TRP A 317 19.79 3.59 1.44
CA TRP A 317 19.15 3.36 2.73
C TRP A 317 19.75 4.22 3.86
N ALA A 318 20.23 5.42 3.51
CA ALA A 318 21.00 6.29 4.40
C ALA A 318 20.20 6.83 5.61
N ASN A 319 18.86 6.81 5.54
CA ASN A 319 18.02 7.50 6.52
C ASN A 319 17.63 6.70 7.75
N LYS A 320 17.69 5.37 7.74
CA LYS A 320 17.23 4.57 8.89
C LYS A 320 18.34 4.21 9.88
N ALA A 321 19.56 3.91 9.43
CA ALA A 321 20.65 3.54 10.33
C ALA A 321 21.02 4.66 11.33
N ASN A 322 20.96 5.93 10.93
CA ASN A 322 21.28 7.08 11.80
C ASN A 322 20.23 7.36 12.89
N GLU A 323 18.97 6.93 12.70
CA GLU A 323 17.93 6.95 13.75
C GLU A 323 18.12 5.82 14.77
N PHE A 324 18.91 4.79 14.45
CA PHE A 324 19.18 3.64 15.31
C PHE A 324 20.54 3.71 16.03
N THR A 325 21.40 4.67 15.70
CA THR A 325 22.62 4.97 16.46
C THR A 325 22.32 5.95 17.59
N ASN A 326 22.83 5.68 18.80
CA ASN A 326 22.71 6.60 19.94
C ASN A 326 24.08 7.24 20.25
N PRO A 327 24.21 8.58 20.20
CA PRO A 327 23.20 9.58 19.83
C PRO A 327 22.94 9.62 18.31
N PRO A 328 21.73 10.03 17.87
CA PRO A 328 21.45 10.23 16.46
C PRO A 328 22.40 11.28 15.89
N VAL A 329 23.06 10.93 14.79
CA VAL A 329 23.95 11.87 14.11
C VAL A 329 23.09 12.90 13.40
N THR A 330 22.92 14.08 14.01
CA THR A 330 22.31 15.23 13.35
C THR A 330 23.33 15.83 12.38
N TRP A 331 23.19 15.49 11.11
CA TRP A 331 23.92 16.17 10.04
C TRP A 331 23.30 17.56 9.84
N ALA A 332 24.15 18.59 9.72
CA ALA A 332 23.68 19.87 9.19
C ALA A 332 23.13 19.64 7.77
N PRO A 333 22.09 20.38 7.31
CA PRO A 333 21.48 20.17 5.99
C PRO A 333 22.50 20.18 4.84
N ASP A 334 23.57 20.93 5.00
CA ASP A 334 24.70 21.12 4.10
C ASP A 334 25.89 20.17 4.36
N HIS A 335 25.79 19.26 5.33
CA HIS A 335 26.84 18.29 5.59
C HIS A 335 26.99 17.31 4.41
N PRO A 336 28.21 17.04 3.89
CA PRO A 336 28.42 16.21 2.70
C PRO A 336 27.93 14.76 2.81
N GLY A 337 27.86 14.24 4.05
CA GLY A 337 27.30 12.94 4.40
C GLY A 337 25.81 12.96 4.75
N SER A 338 25.13 14.10 4.61
CA SER A 338 23.68 14.15 4.79
C SER A 338 23.00 13.38 3.63
N PRO A 339 21.86 12.71 3.89
CA PRO A 339 21.09 12.03 2.85
C PRO A 339 20.75 12.94 1.66
N MET A 340 20.44 14.20 1.94
CA MET A 340 20.12 15.21 0.93
C MET A 340 21.35 15.55 0.07
N ALA A 341 22.54 15.67 0.67
CA ALA A 341 23.79 15.88 -0.05
C ALA A 341 24.21 14.66 -0.88
N LEU A 342 23.90 13.44 -0.41
CA LEU A 342 24.16 12.20 -1.16
C LEU A 342 23.25 12.09 -2.39
N ASP A 343 21.97 12.40 -2.25
CA ASP A 343 21.00 12.44 -3.35
C ASP A 343 21.40 13.44 -4.44
N GLU A 344 21.81 14.65 -4.04
CA GLU A 344 22.29 15.68 -4.96
C GLU A 344 23.58 15.26 -5.67
N GLN A 345 24.50 14.61 -4.96
CA GLN A 345 25.73 14.07 -5.55
C GLN A 345 25.44 12.93 -6.54
N LEU A 346 24.51 12.04 -6.22
CA LEU A 346 24.07 10.95 -7.10
C LEU A 346 23.41 11.52 -8.36
N ALA A 347 22.47 12.46 -8.22
CA ALA A 347 21.77 13.08 -9.34
C ALA A 347 22.72 13.84 -10.27
N ALA A 348 23.73 14.51 -9.71
CA ALA A 348 24.75 15.22 -10.50
C ALA A 348 25.71 14.27 -11.24
N ARG A 349 25.99 13.08 -10.68
CA ARG A 349 26.99 12.14 -11.21
C ARG A 349 26.43 11.02 -12.09
N LEU A 350 25.12 10.82 -12.02
CA LEU A 350 24.35 9.82 -12.77
C LEU A 350 23.14 10.48 -13.44
N PRO A 351 23.33 11.47 -14.34
CA PRO A 351 22.22 12.09 -15.07
C PRO A 351 21.39 11.09 -15.89
N GLU A 352 21.95 9.91 -16.17
CA GLU A 352 21.32 8.79 -16.86
C GLU A 352 20.47 7.88 -15.95
N ALA A 353 20.50 8.06 -14.63
CA ALA A 353 19.73 7.29 -13.67
C ALA A 353 18.61 8.13 -13.04
N ASP A 354 17.46 7.52 -12.80
CA ASP A 354 16.43 8.15 -11.97
C ASP A 354 16.84 7.97 -10.50
N VAL A 355 17.45 8.99 -9.91
CA VAL A 355 17.73 9.02 -8.47
C VAL A 355 16.42 9.36 -7.75
N LEU A 356 15.80 8.35 -7.15
CA LEU A 356 14.53 8.51 -6.46
C LEU A 356 14.77 9.04 -5.05
N ARG A 357 14.34 10.28 -4.82
CA ARG A 357 14.23 10.88 -3.48
C ARG A 357 13.20 10.10 -2.66
N ASP A 358 13.34 10.08 -1.34
CA ASP A 358 12.47 9.45 -0.32
C ASP A 358 10.95 9.79 -0.38
N ALA A 359 10.44 10.44 -1.42
CA ALA A 359 9.11 11.03 -1.45
C ALA A 359 7.92 10.07 -1.68
N HIS A 360 8.12 8.76 -1.86
CA HIS A 360 6.99 7.82 -2.06
C HIS A 360 6.97 6.59 -1.16
N TRP A 361 7.87 6.50 -0.19
CA TRP A 361 7.67 5.65 0.98
C TRP A 361 7.41 6.57 2.16
N ALA A 362 6.14 6.69 2.56
CA ALA A 362 5.79 7.25 3.86
C ALA A 362 5.63 6.09 4.86
N PRO A 363 6.68 5.63 5.56
CA PRO A 363 6.46 4.93 6.81
C PRO A 363 6.12 6.00 7.84
N HIS A 364 4.83 6.13 8.15
CA HIS A 364 4.42 6.90 9.33
C HIS A 364 5.17 6.35 10.57
N SER A 365 5.71 7.28 11.35
CA SER A 365 6.75 7.14 12.37
C SER A 365 6.42 6.22 13.55
N VAL A 366 7.44 5.49 14.06
CA VAL A 366 7.51 4.97 15.45
C VAL A 366 8.98 4.91 15.91
N SER A 367 9.26 5.42 17.12
CA SER A 367 10.56 5.35 17.80
C SER A 367 10.81 3.96 18.42
N LEU A 368 11.99 3.40 18.21
CA LEU A 368 12.46 2.17 18.86
C LEU A 368 13.50 2.52 19.92
N ARG A 369 13.14 2.42 21.20
CA ARG A 369 14.10 2.13 22.27
C ARG A 369 14.02 0.64 22.58
N ASP A 370 15.19 0.03 22.76
CA ASP A 370 15.42 -1.32 23.28
C ASP A 370 15.31 -2.49 22.27
N VAL A 371 16.35 -2.69 21.43
CA VAL A 371 16.70 -4.03 20.90
C VAL A 371 18.23 -4.17 20.85
N ASP A 372 18.75 -5.15 21.57
CA ASP A 372 20.18 -5.49 21.63
C ASP A 372 20.54 -6.50 20.52
N ILE A 373 21.36 -6.06 19.56
CA ILE A 373 21.65 -6.76 18.29
C ILE A 373 22.64 -7.92 18.48
N GLU A 374 23.36 -8.00 19.60
CA GLU A 374 24.38 -9.03 19.81
C GLU A 374 23.83 -10.46 20.03
N GLN A 375 22.52 -10.64 20.25
CA GLN A 375 21.95 -11.98 20.49
C GLN A 375 21.61 -12.81 19.24
N LEU A 376 21.69 -12.26 18.03
CA LEU A 376 21.25 -12.94 16.80
C LEU A 376 22.32 -13.80 16.09
N SER A 377 23.57 -13.75 16.54
CA SER A 377 24.71 -14.31 15.79
C SER A 377 25.09 -15.76 16.11
N GLY A 378 24.24 -16.55 16.82
CA GLY A 378 24.72 -17.81 17.41
C GLY A 378 23.80 -19.03 17.55
N ARG A 379 22.64 -19.18 16.89
CA ARG A 379 21.79 -20.39 17.05
C ARG A 379 21.15 -20.96 15.76
N PRO A 380 20.86 -22.28 15.71
CA PRO A 380 20.33 -22.94 14.51
C PRO A 380 18.80 -22.82 14.39
N LYS A 381 18.34 -22.76 13.13
CA LYS A 381 16.96 -22.51 12.63
C LYS A 381 16.34 -21.17 13.09
N PRO A 382 15.74 -20.41 12.15
CA PRO A 382 15.07 -19.17 12.51
C PRO A 382 13.90 -19.50 13.43
N THR A 383 13.99 -19.07 14.69
CA THR A 383 12.83 -18.96 15.56
C THR A 383 12.00 -17.78 15.05
N VAL A 384 10.68 -17.83 15.25
CA VAL A 384 9.73 -16.78 14.84
C VAL A 384 10.03 -15.42 15.51
N ASP A 385 10.79 -15.40 16.62
CA ASP A 385 11.36 -14.18 17.19
C ASP A 385 12.34 -13.47 16.24
N GLY A 386 13.14 -14.22 15.48
CA GLY A 386 14.06 -13.67 14.48
C GLY A 386 13.35 -13.10 13.24
N LEU A 387 12.24 -13.71 12.82
CA LEU A 387 11.42 -13.23 11.69
C LEU A 387 10.65 -11.94 12.03
N SER A 388 10.18 -11.82 13.27
CA SER A 388 9.48 -10.63 13.77
C SER A 388 10.39 -9.39 13.79
N GLN A 389 11.69 -9.58 14.03
CA GLN A 389 12.67 -8.49 14.02
C GLN A 389 13.02 -8.02 12.60
N VAL A 390 13.09 -8.93 11.62
CA VAL A 390 13.33 -8.55 10.22
C VAL A 390 12.14 -7.79 9.62
N VAL A 391 10.90 -8.17 9.96
CA VAL A 391 9.71 -7.42 9.50
C VAL A 391 9.62 -6.03 10.14
N ARG A 392 10.03 -5.86 11.41
CA ARG A 392 10.15 -4.54 12.06
C ARG A 392 11.19 -3.63 11.39
N LEU A 393 12.27 -4.20 10.85
CA LEU A 393 13.31 -3.44 10.13
C LEU A 393 12.84 -2.97 8.74
N LEU A 394 11.89 -3.70 8.12
CA LEU A 394 11.43 -3.44 6.74
C LEU A 394 10.21 -2.50 6.63
N GLY A 395 9.51 -2.18 7.71
CA GLY A 395 8.32 -1.31 7.65
C GLY A 395 7.90 -0.82 9.02
N GLY A 396 7.58 0.48 9.11
CA GLY A 396 7.15 1.10 10.36
C GLY A 396 5.98 0.37 11.02
N GLY A 397 6.20 -0.04 12.28
CA GLY A 397 5.23 -0.42 13.31
C GLY A 397 3.92 -1.12 12.93
N ARG A 398 3.81 -2.41 13.25
CA ARG A 398 3.04 -2.93 14.41
C ARG A 398 3.32 -4.43 14.64
N THR A 399 3.10 -4.81 15.89
CA THR A 399 3.43 -6.06 16.60
C THR A 399 2.87 -7.33 15.95
N LEU A 400 3.71 -8.37 15.81
CA LEU A 400 3.26 -9.76 15.62
C LEU A 400 2.84 -10.31 16.99
N GLN A 401 1.59 -10.76 17.12
CA GLN A 401 1.17 -11.65 18.19
C GLN A 401 1.41 -13.09 17.77
N TRP A 402 1.94 -13.88 18.71
CA TRP A 402 2.02 -15.32 18.60
C TRP A 402 0.66 -15.95 18.91
N LEU A 403 0.25 -16.89 18.06
CA LEU A 403 -0.78 -17.89 18.39
C LEU A 403 -0.02 -19.06 19.02
N ASP A 404 -0.27 -19.34 20.30
CA ASP A 404 0.04 -20.65 20.88
C ASP A 404 -0.81 -21.73 20.19
N GLU A 405 -0.34 -22.98 20.25
CA GLU A 405 -1.15 -24.17 19.94
C GLU A 405 -2.51 -24.16 20.67
#